data_AF-A0AAV4HIW7-F1
#
_entry.id   AF-A0AAV4HIW7-F1
#
_cell.length_a   1.000
_cell.length_b   1.000
_cell.length_c   1.000
_cell.angle_alpha   90.00
_cell.angle_beta   90.00
_cell.angle_gamma   90.00
#
_symmetry.space_group_name_H-M   'P 1'
#
loop_
_entity.id
_entity.type
_entity.pdbx_description
1 polymer ?
#
loop_
_entity_poly.entity_id
_entity_poly.type
_entity_poly.pdbx_seq_one_letter_code
_entity_poly.pdbx_strand_id
1 'polypeptide(L)'
;MSHYTPENGPADYFPPIAALFQDGLIPNSAALQSIIADIDGQLDNNSKQLDNCLQSILSATNNLPSSRTFSTPKDALGYICGSHTLEKDTCYDPDQEESVAIIKALCDSLDKNPGSEEALLQEILSLASEEGLILPLRSSQFVGVGHSSGSLNVQLDTMDQVISSKWSKLTQSLQKHIVSELLKLPLLGQNQNYPWAVIERRLELVGGLRSLVSDDEAWVTYRNVRGQQLEELFNSLLPDNDSENVNYKEFCCNCEAVVDRIAEMIEEDFTVLCTGVFKKIGGNF
;
A
#
# COMPACT_ATOMS: atom_id res chain seq x y z
N MET A 1 56.31 8.05 -10.43
CA MET A 1 55.61 7.79 -9.15
C MET A 1 54.80 9.03 -8.84
N SER A 2 53.72 9.31 -9.57
CA SER A 2 52.35 8.78 -9.41
C SER A 2 51.87 8.86 -7.97
N HIS A 3 51.26 9.99 -7.59
CA HIS A 3 50.33 10.07 -6.48
C HIS A 3 48.93 10.19 -7.05
N TYR A 4 48.15 9.17 -6.77
CA TYR A 4 46.79 8.90 -7.18
C TYR A 4 45.83 9.74 -6.33
N THR A 5 45.02 10.57 -6.97
CA THR A 5 43.79 11.15 -6.40
C THR A 5 42.67 10.12 -6.53
N PRO A 6 41.88 9.82 -5.48
CA PRO A 6 40.65 9.09 -5.67
C PRO A 6 39.56 10.07 -6.13
N GLU A 7 39.15 9.89 -7.38
CA GLU A 7 37.86 10.36 -7.92
C GLU A 7 36.68 9.60 -7.27
N ASN A 8 35.59 10.33 -7.08
CA ASN A 8 34.19 9.94 -7.27
C ASN A 8 33.71 8.60 -6.65
N GLY A 9 32.98 8.74 -5.53
CA GLY A 9 31.96 7.80 -5.05
C GLY A 9 30.57 8.47 -5.06
N PRO A 10 29.47 7.70 -5.09
CA PRO A 10 28.25 8.02 -5.85
C PRO A 10 27.25 8.89 -5.10
N ALA A 11 26.40 9.56 -5.91
CA ALA A 11 25.12 10.20 -5.62
C ALA A 11 24.73 10.34 -4.14
N ASP A 12 24.64 11.60 -3.71
CA ASP A 12 24.09 12.06 -2.43
C ASP A 12 22.79 11.34 -2.07
N TYR A 13 22.90 10.22 -1.34
CA TYR A 13 21.77 9.57 -0.70
C TYR A 13 21.46 10.37 0.58
N PHE A 14 20.63 11.40 0.44
CA PHE A 14 20.12 12.12 1.59
C PHE A 14 19.11 11.22 2.33
N PRO A 15 19.30 11.00 3.64
CA PRO A 15 18.33 10.25 4.42
C PRO A 15 16.99 11.01 4.46
N PRO A 16 15.86 10.32 4.67
CA PRO A 16 14.54 10.94 4.76
C PRO A 16 14.57 12.12 5.74
N ILE A 17 13.85 13.20 5.44
CA ILE A 17 13.84 14.47 6.22
C ILE A 17 13.65 14.22 7.73
N ALA A 18 12.92 13.17 8.10
CA ALA A 18 12.69 12.76 9.49
C ALA A 18 13.97 12.30 10.23
N ALA A 19 14.95 11.71 9.53
CA ALA A 19 16.22 11.27 10.11
C ALA A 19 17.12 12.43 10.55
N LEU A 20 16.88 13.64 10.03
CA LEU A 20 17.63 14.85 10.41
C LEU A 20 17.25 15.36 11.81
N PHE A 21 16.17 14.86 12.38
CA PHE A 21 15.66 15.28 13.69
C PHE A 21 15.91 14.25 14.81
N GLN A 22 16.52 13.10 14.50
CA GLN A 22 16.62 11.96 15.44
C GLN A 22 17.53 12.21 16.66
N ASP A 23 18.40 13.23 16.65
CA ASP A 23 19.37 13.48 17.74
C ASP A 23 19.22 14.86 18.42
N GLY A 24 18.11 15.58 18.23
CA GLY A 24 17.94 16.93 18.81
C GLY A 24 18.90 17.99 18.24
N LEU A 25 19.67 17.65 17.21
CA LEU A 25 20.46 18.57 16.40
C LEU A 25 19.54 19.31 15.44
N ILE A 26 19.21 20.56 15.77
CA ILE A 26 18.57 21.48 14.83
C ILE A 26 19.50 21.56 13.61
N PRO A 27 19.06 21.15 12.39
CA PRO A 27 19.93 21.17 11.24
C PRO A 27 20.38 22.62 11.02
N ASN A 28 21.69 22.81 10.81
CA ASN A 28 22.23 24.16 10.63
C ASN A 28 21.47 24.86 9.47
N SER A 29 21.36 26.19 9.53
CA SER A 29 20.56 26.93 8.53
C SER A 29 20.96 26.66 7.08
N ALA A 30 22.21 26.29 6.81
CA ALA A 30 22.67 25.94 5.47
C ALA A 30 22.21 24.53 5.05
N ALA A 31 22.15 23.58 5.98
CA ALA A 31 21.59 22.24 5.74
C ALA A 31 20.08 22.33 5.43
N LEU A 32 19.33 23.12 6.20
CA LEU A 32 17.91 23.36 5.91
C LEU A 32 17.70 24.02 4.55
N GLN A 33 18.52 25.02 4.20
CA GLN A 33 18.46 25.65 2.87
C GLN A 33 18.78 24.67 1.75
N SER A 34 19.74 23.77 1.95
CA SER A 34 20.09 22.74 0.96
C SER A 34 18.93 21.76 0.75
N ILE A 35 18.26 21.35 1.82
CA ILE A 35 17.10 20.43 1.75
C ILE A 35 15.92 21.11 1.07
N ILE A 36 15.62 22.36 1.43
CA ILE A 36 14.54 23.12 0.78
C ILE A 36 14.85 23.28 -0.72
N ALA A 37 16.09 23.59 -1.08
CA ALA A 37 16.51 23.68 -2.48
C ALA A 37 16.39 22.35 -3.22
N ASP A 38 16.69 21.22 -2.56
CA ASP A 38 16.50 19.89 -3.13
C ASP A 38 15.01 19.55 -3.32
N ILE A 39 14.16 19.83 -2.32
CA ILE A 39 12.71 19.66 -2.43
C ILE A 39 12.14 20.52 -3.57
N ASP A 40 12.56 21.79 -3.65
CA ASP A 40 12.16 22.69 -4.74
C ASP A 40 12.62 22.14 -6.10
N GLY A 41 13.83 21.57 -6.16
CA GLY A 41 14.35 20.91 -7.36
C GLY A 41 13.55 19.67 -7.76
N GLN A 42 13.20 18.82 -6.80
CA GLN A 42 12.34 17.65 -7.02
C GLN A 42 10.93 18.06 -7.44
N LEU A 43 10.36 19.11 -6.84
CA LEU A 43 9.05 19.64 -7.22
C LEU A 43 9.06 20.21 -8.63
N ASP A 44 10.09 20.96 -9.02
CA ASP A 44 10.25 21.48 -10.38
C ASP A 44 10.41 20.35 -11.40
N ASN A 45 11.20 19.32 -11.07
CA ASN A 45 11.33 18.13 -11.90
C ASN A 45 9.99 17.38 -12.04
N ASN A 46 9.26 17.18 -10.95
CA ASN A 46 7.94 16.54 -10.97
C ASN A 46 6.93 17.34 -11.80
N SER A 47 6.95 18.67 -11.68
CA SER A 47 6.11 19.56 -12.51
C SER A 47 6.43 19.40 -13.99
N LYS A 48 7.72 19.36 -14.36
CA LYS A 48 8.15 19.12 -15.75
C LYS A 48 7.74 17.74 -16.26
N GLN A 49 7.87 16.71 -15.43
CA GLN A 49 7.45 15.34 -15.80
C GLN A 49 5.93 15.26 -16.02
N LEU A 50 5.14 15.92 -15.18
CA LEU A 50 3.69 16.03 -15.37
C LEU A 50 3.34 16.75 -16.66
N ASP A 51 4.01 17.88 -16.96
CA ASP A 51 3.79 18.60 -18.21
C ASP A 51 4.15 17.75 -19.44
N ASN A 52 5.28 17.05 -19.40
CA ASN A 52 5.68 16.13 -20.47
C ASN A 52 4.69 14.98 -20.65
N CYS A 53 4.14 14.44 -19.56
CA CYS A 53 3.11 13.41 -19.60
C CYS A 53 1.83 13.95 -20.25
N LEU A 54 1.37 15.13 -19.83
CA LEU A 54 0.18 15.78 -20.38
C LEU A 54 0.35 16.09 -21.89
N GLN A 55 1.53 16.52 -22.31
CA GLN A 55 1.85 16.71 -23.73
C GLN A 55 1.89 15.39 -24.49
N SER A 56 2.43 14.33 -23.89
CA SER A 56 2.45 12.99 -24.47
C SER A 56 1.03 12.48 -24.72
N ILE A 57 0.13 12.64 -23.73
CA ILE A 57 -1.30 12.31 -23.86
C ILE A 57 -1.93 13.12 -25.00
N LEU A 58 -1.70 14.43 -25.05
CA LEU A 58 -2.25 15.29 -26.10
C LEU A 58 -1.77 14.85 -27.50
N SER A 59 -0.47 14.56 -27.63
CA SER A 59 0.12 14.09 -28.89
C SER A 59 -0.43 12.73 -29.31
N ALA A 60 -0.52 11.77 -28.38
CA ALA A 60 -1.06 10.44 -28.63
C ALA A 60 -2.52 10.51 -29.07
N THR A 61 -3.32 11.35 -28.41
CA THR A 61 -4.74 11.52 -28.75
C THR A 61 -4.93 12.13 -30.13
N ASN A 62 -4.10 13.12 -30.49
CA ASN A 62 -4.14 13.75 -31.81
C ASN A 62 -3.63 12.85 -32.94
N ASN A 63 -2.84 11.83 -32.61
CA ASN A 63 -2.38 10.82 -33.56
C ASN A 63 -3.37 9.67 -33.75
N LEU A 64 -4.42 9.58 -32.93
CA LEU A 64 -5.49 8.60 -33.14
C LEU A 64 -6.23 8.93 -34.46
N PRO A 65 -6.77 7.91 -35.16
CA PRO A 65 -7.56 8.08 -36.37
C PRO A 65 -8.92 8.72 -36.04
N SER A 66 -8.91 10.00 -35.70
CA SER A 66 -10.06 10.83 -35.43
C SER A 66 -9.94 12.13 -36.22
N SER A 67 -11.06 12.70 -36.65
CA SER A 67 -11.08 13.98 -37.38
C SER A 67 -10.91 15.21 -36.46
N ARG A 68 -10.64 14.98 -35.17
CA ARG A 68 -10.58 16.03 -34.14
C ARG A 68 -9.16 16.17 -33.62
N THR A 69 -8.67 17.41 -33.61
CA THR A 69 -7.42 17.79 -32.96
C THR A 69 -7.75 18.54 -31.67
N PHE A 70 -7.17 18.10 -30.57
CA PHE A 70 -7.30 18.69 -29.25
C PHE A 70 -6.16 19.67 -28.99
N SER A 71 -6.48 20.76 -28.31
CA SER A 71 -5.53 21.81 -27.94
C SER A 71 -5.18 21.79 -26.45
N THR A 72 -5.98 21.07 -25.65
CA THR A 72 -5.74 20.90 -24.22
C THR A 72 -5.72 19.41 -23.85
N PRO A 73 -4.81 18.96 -22.97
CA PRO A 73 -4.76 17.58 -22.49
C PRO A 73 -6.07 17.14 -21.81
N LYS A 74 -6.76 18.07 -21.15
CA LYS A 74 -8.04 17.82 -20.48
C LYS A 74 -9.15 17.45 -21.46
N ASP A 75 -9.26 18.18 -22.56
CA ASP A 75 -10.27 17.89 -23.59
C ASP A 75 -9.92 16.62 -24.36
N ALA A 76 -8.63 16.38 -24.58
CA ALA A 76 -8.12 15.13 -25.17
C ALA A 76 -8.48 13.91 -24.30
N LEU A 77 -8.21 13.97 -23.00
CA LEU A 77 -8.61 12.95 -22.03
C LEU A 77 -10.13 12.78 -21.95
N GLY A 78 -10.87 13.88 -21.86
CA GLY A 78 -12.33 13.84 -21.83
C GLY A 78 -12.91 13.17 -23.07
N TYR A 79 -12.29 13.39 -24.24
CA TYR A 79 -12.66 12.69 -25.47
C TYR A 79 -12.27 11.21 -25.44
N ILE A 80 -11.06 10.85 -25.02
CA ILE A 80 -10.65 9.45 -24.89
C ILE A 80 -11.58 8.68 -23.95
N CYS A 81 -11.86 9.22 -22.76
CA CYS A 81 -12.72 8.58 -21.77
C CYS A 81 -14.21 8.56 -22.19
N GLY A 82 -14.65 9.55 -22.96
CA GLY A 82 -16.04 9.69 -23.42
C GLY A 82 -16.32 9.13 -24.80
N SER A 83 -15.32 8.59 -25.49
CA SER A 83 -15.45 8.02 -26.82
C SER A 83 -15.10 6.53 -26.82
N HIS A 84 -15.76 5.78 -27.68
CA HIS A 84 -15.43 4.38 -27.98
C HIS A 84 -14.11 4.23 -28.77
N THR A 85 -13.21 5.21 -28.72
CA THR A 85 -11.93 5.19 -29.46
C THR A 85 -10.97 4.20 -28.83
N LEU A 86 -10.95 4.11 -27.50
CA LEU A 86 -10.28 3.02 -26.82
C LEU A 86 -10.99 1.70 -27.12
N GLU A 87 -12.32 1.68 -27.16
CA GLU A 87 -13.10 0.45 -27.35
C GLU A 87 -12.86 -0.31 -28.66
N LYS A 88 -12.34 0.36 -29.69
CA LYS A 88 -12.04 -0.28 -30.98
C LYS A 88 -10.74 -1.09 -30.98
N ASP A 89 -9.82 -0.78 -30.08
CA ASP A 89 -8.56 -1.52 -29.85
C ASP A 89 -8.47 -2.06 -28.40
N THR A 90 -9.53 -1.93 -27.58
CA THR A 90 -9.52 -2.41 -26.19
C THR A 90 -9.50 -3.92 -26.17
N CYS A 91 -8.46 -4.44 -25.52
CA CYS A 91 -8.53 -5.47 -24.49
C CYS A 91 -9.78 -6.35 -24.62
N TYR A 92 -9.69 -7.39 -25.44
CA TYR A 92 -10.58 -8.52 -25.26
C TYR A 92 -10.50 -8.92 -23.78
N ASP A 93 -11.65 -9.21 -23.17
CA ASP A 93 -11.65 -9.88 -21.88
C ASP A 93 -10.69 -11.06 -21.99
N PRO A 94 -9.71 -11.18 -21.07
CA PRO A 94 -8.77 -12.27 -21.13
C PRO A 94 -9.58 -13.57 -21.17
N ASP A 95 -9.15 -14.51 -22.01
CA ASP A 95 -9.82 -15.79 -22.13
C ASP A 95 -10.02 -16.38 -20.72
N GLN A 96 -11.24 -16.80 -20.42
CA GLN A 96 -11.60 -17.21 -19.06
C GLN A 96 -10.78 -18.43 -18.63
N GLU A 97 -10.42 -19.33 -19.55
CA GLU A 97 -9.57 -20.49 -19.26
C GLU A 97 -8.13 -20.05 -19.00
N GLU A 98 -7.61 -19.09 -19.76
CA GLU A 98 -6.30 -18.48 -19.52
C GLU A 98 -6.23 -17.77 -18.16
N SER A 99 -7.26 -17.01 -17.82
CA SER A 99 -7.39 -16.34 -16.51
C SER A 99 -7.36 -17.36 -15.37
N VAL A 100 -8.11 -18.46 -15.50
CA VAL A 100 -8.10 -19.57 -14.54
C VAL A 100 -6.72 -20.23 -14.46
N ALA A 101 -6.05 -20.42 -15.59
CA ALA A 101 -4.73 -21.03 -15.66
C ALA A 101 -3.66 -20.15 -14.99
N ILE A 102 -3.69 -18.85 -15.21
CA ILE A 102 -2.78 -17.87 -14.59
C ILE A 102 -2.98 -17.89 -13.06
N ILE A 103 -4.21 -17.71 -12.57
CA ILE A 103 -4.47 -17.70 -11.13
C ILE A 103 -4.08 -19.04 -10.49
N LYS A 104 -4.31 -20.15 -11.20
CA LYS A 104 -3.87 -21.47 -10.74
C LYS A 104 -2.34 -21.57 -10.66
N ALA A 105 -1.62 -21.09 -11.68
CA ALA A 105 -0.16 -21.10 -11.67
C ALA A 105 0.41 -20.25 -10.52
N LEU A 106 -0.21 -19.10 -10.23
CA LEU A 106 0.14 -18.26 -9.08
C LEU A 106 -0.08 -19.00 -7.75
N CYS A 107 -1.23 -19.68 -7.58
CA CYS A 107 -1.50 -20.51 -6.41
C CYS A 107 -0.47 -21.65 -6.27
N ASP A 108 -0.21 -22.38 -7.35
CA ASP A 108 0.73 -23.50 -7.37
C ASP A 108 2.16 -23.03 -7.10
N SER A 109 2.51 -21.79 -7.46
CA SER A 109 3.81 -21.17 -7.16
C SER A 109 3.98 -20.90 -5.66
N LEU A 110 2.95 -20.34 -5.00
CA LEU A 110 2.95 -20.16 -3.55
C LEU A 110 3.03 -21.48 -2.79
N ASP A 111 2.26 -22.49 -3.24
CA ASP A 111 2.27 -23.80 -2.61
C ASP A 111 3.66 -24.48 -2.71
N LYS A 112 4.44 -24.18 -3.75
CA LYS A 112 5.82 -24.68 -3.94
C LYS A 112 6.88 -23.86 -3.21
N ASN A 113 6.67 -22.56 -3.06
CA ASN A 113 7.65 -21.62 -2.52
C ASN A 113 7.05 -20.80 -1.36
N PRO A 114 6.79 -21.40 -0.19
CA PRO A 114 6.32 -20.65 0.97
C PRO A 114 7.36 -19.61 1.38
N GLY A 115 6.92 -18.38 1.67
CA GLY A 115 7.80 -17.23 1.93
C GLY A 115 8.00 -16.30 0.73
N SER A 116 7.45 -16.62 -0.45
CA SER A 116 7.50 -15.77 -1.65
C SER A 116 6.25 -14.90 -1.86
N GLU A 117 5.34 -14.86 -0.88
CA GLU A 117 4.04 -14.18 -0.98
C GLU A 117 4.16 -12.71 -1.35
N GLU A 118 5.11 -12.00 -0.74
CA GLU A 118 5.32 -10.58 -1.00
C GLU A 118 5.89 -10.32 -2.40
N ALA A 119 6.89 -11.10 -2.80
CA ALA A 119 7.46 -11.01 -4.15
C ALA A 119 6.38 -11.28 -5.21
N LEU A 120 5.55 -12.31 -4.99
CA LEU A 120 4.44 -12.62 -5.88
C LEU A 120 3.40 -11.51 -5.92
N LEU A 121 3.04 -10.92 -4.77
CA LEU A 121 2.11 -9.79 -4.74
C LEU A 121 2.66 -8.60 -5.53
N GLN A 122 3.95 -8.30 -5.38
CA GLN A 122 4.60 -7.23 -6.13
C GLN A 122 4.59 -7.50 -7.64
N GLU A 123 4.86 -8.73 -8.07
CA GLU A 123 4.76 -9.14 -9.48
C GLU A 123 3.34 -8.99 -10.03
N ILE A 124 2.32 -9.40 -9.26
CA ILE A 124 0.91 -9.26 -9.65
C ILE A 124 0.54 -7.77 -9.82
N LEU A 125 0.97 -6.91 -8.89
CA LEU A 125 0.68 -5.47 -8.94
C LEU A 125 1.44 -4.78 -10.08
N SER A 126 2.70 -5.17 -10.31
CA SER A 126 3.52 -4.71 -11.44
C SER A 126 2.83 -5.03 -12.76
N LEU A 127 2.47 -6.31 -12.96
CA LEU A 127 1.80 -6.77 -14.16
C LEU A 127 0.45 -6.07 -14.37
N ALA A 128 -0.34 -5.93 -13.31
CA ALA A 128 -1.62 -5.23 -13.40
C ALA A 128 -1.44 -3.76 -13.80
N SER A 129 -0.40 -3.09 -13.29
CA SER A 129 -0.10 -1.71 -13.64
C SER A 129 0.45 -1.56 -15.06
N GLU A 130 1.32 -2.47 -15.50
CA GLU A 130 1.96 -2.44 -16.82
C GLU A 130 0.95 -2.73 -17.94
N GLU A 131 0.10 -3.72 -17.73
CA GLU A 131 -0.88 -4.19 -18.72
C GLU A 131 -2.25 -3.53 -18.57
N GLY A 132 -2.41 -2.62 -17.59
CA GLY A 132 -3.67 -1.94 -17.32
C GLY A 132 -4.80 -2.88 -16.87
N LEU A 133 -4.45 -4.02 -16.25
CA LEU A 133 -5.41 -5.01 -15.77
C LEU A 133 -6.05 -4.56 -14.46
N ILE A 134 -7.36 -4.78 -14.36
CA ILE A 134 -8.09 -4.60 -13.11
C ILE A 134 -8.09 -5.92 -12.38
N LEU A 135 -7.50 -5.95 -11.18
CA LEU A 135 -7.56 -7.13 -10.33
C LEU A 135 -9.01 -7.37 -9.87
N PRO A 136 -9.43 -8.64 -9.64
CA PRO A 136 -10.76 -8.97 -9.14
C PRO A 136 -10.93 -8.55 -7.66
N LEU A 137 -10.88 -7.25 -7.38
CA LEU A 137 -11.09 -6.71 -6.06
C LEU A 137 -12.57 -6.78 -5.73
N ARG A 138 -12.90 -7.35 -4.57
CA ARG A 138 -14.25 -7.30 -4.04
C ARG A 138 -14.57 -5.85 -3.70
N SER A 139 -15.24 -5.14 -4.60
CA SER A 139 -16.03 -3.98 -4.19
C SER A 139 -17.06 -4.49 -3.18
N SER A 140 -16.96 -4.10 -1.91
CA SER A 140 -18.01 -4.39 -0.92
C SER A 140 -19.36 -3.73 -1.26
N GLN A 141 -19.43 -3.00 -2.38
CA GLN A 141 -20.63 -2.44 -2.96
C GLN A 141 -21.39 -3.46 -3.82
N PHE A 142 -21.97 -4.45 -3.17
CA PHE A 142 -23.25 -5.01 -3.63
C PHE A 142 -24.44 -4.39 -2.86
N VAL A 143 -24.23 -3.18 -2.33
CA VAL A 143 -25.28 -2.38 -1.69
C VAL A 143 -25.31 -1.02 -2.39
N GLY A 144 -26.12 -0.90 -3.44
CA GLY A 144 -26.60 0.42 -3.89
C GLY A 144 -26.10 0.97 -5.23
N VAL A 145 -25.79 0.15 -6.24
CA VAL A 145 -25.90 0.63 -7.62
C VAL A 145 -27.33 0.39 -8.08
N GLY A 146 -28.04 1.49 -8.37
CA GLY A 146 -29.43 1.48 -8.76
C GLY A 146 -29.73 0.42 -9.81
N HIS A 147 -30.65 -0.48 -9.47
CA HIS A 147 -31.26 -1.43 -10.38
C HIS A 147 -31.98 -0.66 -11.49
N SER A 148 -31.26 -0.27 -12.54
CA SER A 148 -31.85 -0.04 -13.85
C SER A 148 -32.23 -1.41 -14.40
N SER A 149 -33.49 -1.77 -14.15
CA SER A 149 -34.32 -2.78 -14.82
C SER A 149 -33.60 -3.63 -15.88
N GLY A 150 -33.00 -4.74 -15.48
CA GLY A 150 -32.38 -5.71 -16.38
C GLY A 150 -32.07 -7.04 -15.67
N SER A 151 -33.08 -7.93 -15.66
CA SER A 151 -33.03 -9.35 -15.29
C SER A 151 -32.68 -9.72 -13.83
N LEU A 152 -33.70 -10.19 -13.10
CA LEU A 152 -33.64 -10.74 -11.73
C LEU A 152 -32.90 -12.08 -11.60
N ASN A 153 -32.22 -12.54 -12.66
CA ASN A 153 -31.40 -13.76 -12.68
C ASN A 153 -30.07 -13.46 -13.39
N VAL A 154 -29.18 -12.68 -12.77
CA VAL A 154 -27.76 -12.72 -13.15
C VAL A 154 -27.19 -13.96 -12.48
N GLN A 155 -27.39 -15.11 -13.12
CA GLN A 155 -26.63 -16.31 -12.81
C GLN A 155 -25.20 -16.00 -13.26
N LEU A 156 -24.29 -15.76 -12.31
CA LEU A 156 -22.85 -15.65 -12.60
C LEU A 156 -22.44 -16.87 -13.42
N ASP A 157 -21.72 -16.63 -14.53
CA ASP A 157 -21.22 -17.71 -15.37
C ASP A 157 -20.40 -18.69 -14.51
N THR A 158 -20.45 -19.98 -14.86
CA THR A 158 -19.76 -21.03 -14.11
C THR A 158 -18.26 -20.73 -14.04
N MET A 159 -17.68 -20.15 -15.09
CA MET A 159 -16.27 -19.77 -15.12
C MET A 159 -15.95 -18.55 -14.26
N ASP A 160 -16.81 -17.53 -14.22
CA ASP A 160 -16.63 -16.38 -13.33
C ASP A 160 -16.60 -16.81 -11.85
N GLN A 161 -17.42 -17.79 -11.48
CA GLN A 161 -17.39 -18.37 -10.14
C GLN A 161 -16.08 -19.12 -9.86
N VAL A 162 -15.54 -19.83 -10.85
CA VAL A 162 -14.25 -20.52 -10.73
C VAL A 162 -13.10 -19.53 -10.59
N ILE A 163 -13.08 -18.47 -11.39
CA ILE A 163 -12.10 -17.38 -11.32
C ILE A 163 -12.16 -16.73 -9.93
N SER A 164 -13.35 -16.30 -9.50
CA SER A 164 -13.58 -15.66 -8.20
C SER A 164 -13.15 -16.54 -7.02
N SER A 165 -13.47 -17.84 -7.07
CA SER A 165 -13.08 -18.81 -6.04
C SER A 165 -11.57 -18.99 -5.95
N LYS A 166 -10.89 -19.15 -7.10
CA LYS A 166 -9.43 -19.29 -7.15
C LYS A 166 -8.72 -18.01 -6.72
N TRP A 167 -9.19 -16.86 -7.18
CA TRP A 167 -8.67 -15.56 -6.77
C TRP A 167 -8.84 -15.34 -5.26
N SER A 168 -10.01 -15.72 -4.71
CA SER A 168 -10.26 -15.65 -3.27
C SER A 168 -9.28 -16.52 -2.47
N LYS A 169 -8.94 -17.73 -2.97
CA LYS A 169 -7.94 -18.59 -2.34
C LYS A 169 -6.55 -17.94 -2.34
N LEU A 170 -6.12 -17.39 -3.48
CA LEU A 170 -4.84 -16.69 -3.62
C LEU A 170 -4.76 -15.50 -2.66
N THR A 171 -5.76 -14.62 -2.73
CA THR A 171 -5.87 -13.42 -1.91
C THR A 171 -5.85 -13.76 -0.42
N GLN A 172 -6.55 -14.82 0.00
CA GLN A 172 -6.55 -15.26 1.40
C GLN A 172 -5.16 -15.73 1.86
N SER A 173 -4.38 -16.39 0.99
CA SER A 173 -3.01 -16.80 1.32
C SER A 173 -2.11 -15.59 1.54
N LEU A 174 -2.18 -14.61 0.62
CA LEU A 174 -1.41 -13.37 0.70
C LEU A 174 -1.82 -12.53 1.93
N GLN A 175 -3.11 -12.40 2.21
CA GLN A 175 -3.62 -11.72 3.40
C GLN A 175 -3.10 -12.36 4.69
N LYS A 176 -3.13 -13.70 4.80
CA LYS A 176 -2.62 -14.41 5.98
C LYS A 176 -1.14 -14.13 6.20
N HIS A 177 -0.35 -14.10 5.12
CA HIS A 177 1.06 -13.75 5.19
C HIS A 177 1.25 -12.31 5.69
N ILE A 178 0.57 -11.34 5.07
CA ILE A 178 0.65 -9.92 5.47
C ILE A 178 0.25 -9.73 6.93
N VAL A 179 -0.83 -10.37 7.39
CA VAL A 179 -1.28 -10.33 8.79
C VAL A 179 -0.23 -10.91 9.73
N SER A 180 0.38 -12.04 9.36
CA SER A 180 1.47 -12.67 10.12
C SER A 180 2.68 -11.75 10.23
N GLU A 181 3.06 -11.08 9.15
CA GLU A 181 4.17 -10.12 9.16
C GLU A 181 3.85 -8.86 9.96
N LEU A 182 2.63 -8.32 9.84
CA LEU A 182 2.18 -7.17 10.64
C LEU A 182 2.20 -7.46 12.14
N LEU A 183 1.82 -8.67 12.55
CA LEU A 183 1.86 -9.12 13.94
C LEU A 183 3.29 -9.18 14.49
N LYS A 184 4.25 -9.63 13.68
CA LYS A 184 5.67 -9.76 14.06
C LYS A 184 6.43 -8.44 14.09
N LEU A 185 5.86 -7.35 13.55
CA LEU A 185 6.54 -6.06 13.56
C LEU A 185 6.81 -5.60 15.00
N PRO A 186 8.07 -5.22 15.32
CA PRO A 186 8.40 -4.71 16.63
C PRO A 186 7.73 -3.35 16.85
N LEU A 187 7.53 -3.00 18.11
CA LEU A 187 7.09 -1.64 18.48
C LEU A 187 8.24 -0.64 18.32
N LEU A 188 7.93 0.63 18.05
CA LEU A 188 8.89 1.72 17.84
C LEU A 188 9.99 1.76 18.91
N GLY A 189 9.67 1.53 20.18
CA GLY A 189 10.63 1.55 21.29
C GLY A 189 11.56 0.33 21.38
N GLN A 190 11.30 -0.76 20.63
CA GLN A 190 12.16 -1.96 20.65
C GLN A 190 13.31 -1.90 19.65
N ASN A 191 13.19 -1.10 18.59
CA ASN A 191 14.21 -0.98 17.54
C ASN A 191 14.86 0.41 17.57
N GLN A 192 15.74 0.62 18.56
CA GLN A 192 16.37 1.93 18.81
C GLN A 192 17.18 2.49 17.64
N ASN A 193 17.63 1.63 16.72
CA ASN A 193 18.50 2.07 15.62
C ASN A 193 17.74 2.63 14.42
N TYR A 194 16.49 2.20 14.15
CA TYR A 194 15.73 2.62 12.97
C TYR A 194 14.21 2.60 13.19
N PRO A 195 13.67 3.47 14.06
CA PRO A 195 12.23 3.55 14.32
C PRO A 195 11.40 3.78 13.03
N TRP A 196 11.94 4.54 12.08
CA TRP A 196 11.25 4.83 10.82
C TRP A 196 11.08 3.61 9.91
N ALA A 197 12.04 2.67 9.90
CA ALA A 197 11.95 1.47 9.08
C ALA A 197 10.76 0.58 9.47
N VAL A 198 10.36 0.61 10.75
CA VAL A 198 9.16 -0.10 11.25
C VAL A 198 7.89 0.54 10.69
N ILE A 199 7.83 1.88 10.65
CA ILE A 199 6.68 2.62 10.11
C ILE A 199 6.58 2.39 8.60
N GLU A 200 7.68 2.51 7.85
CA GLU A 200 7.71 2.22 6.42
C GLU A 200 7.25 0.80 6.14
N ARG A 201 7.79 -0.18 6.87
CA ARG A 201 7.40 -1.57 6.70
C ARG A 201 5.92 -1.81 7.01
N ARG A 202 5.39 -1.17 8.05
CA ARG A 202 3.97 -1.23 8.39
C ARG A 202 3.12 -0.64 7.27
N LEU A 203 3.53 0.49 6.69
CA LEU A 203 2.86 1.12 5.56
C LEU A 203 2.85 0.24 4.31
N GLU A 204 3.96 -0.41 3.98
CA GLU A 204 4.06 -1.36 2.87
C GLU A 204 3.05 -2.51 3.04
N LEU A 205 3.04 -3.14 4.21
CA LEU A 205 2.14 -4.25 4.52
C LEU A 205 0.66 -3.83 4.51
N VAL A 206 0.33 -2.66 5.05
CA VAL A 206 -1.03 -2.11 4.99
C VAL A 206 -1.42 -1.74 3.56
N GLY A 207 -0.49 -1.20 2.77
CA GLY A 207 -0.67 -0.92 1.35
C GLY A 207 -0.98 -2.18 0.55
N GLY A 208 -0.20 -3.25 0.76
CA GLY A 208 -0.43 -4.57 0.16
C GLY A 208 -1.77 -5.20 0.59
N LEU A 209 -2.20 -4.98 1.83
CA LEU A 209 -3.51 -5.42 2.28
C LEU A 209 -4.63 -4.69 1.51
N ARG A 210 -4.53 -3.38 1.35
CA ARG A 210 -5.50 -2.57 0.59
C ARG A 210 -5.53 -2.89 -0.90
N SER A 211 -4.44 -3.38 -1.47
CA SER A 211 -4.44 -3.85 -2.85
C SER A 211 -5.12 -5.22 -3.02
N LEU A 212 -5.50 -5.89 -1.93
CA LEU A 212 -6.13 -7.21 -1.94
C LEU A 212 -7.61 -7.20 -1.50
N VAL A 213 -8.00 -6.22 -0.67
CA VAL A 213 -9.37 -6.12 -0.11
C VAL A 213 -9.93 -4.71 -0.19
N SER A 214 -11.22 -4.57 0.10
CA SER A 214 -11.84 -3.25 0.26
C SER A 214 -11.18 -2.44 1.38
N ASP A 215 -11.24 -1.11 1.27
CA ASP A 215 -10.68 -0.19 2.28
C ASP A 215 -11.21 -0.47 3.70
N ASP A 216 -12.52 -0.78 3.83
CA ASP A 216 -13.15 -1.10 5.11
C ASP A 216 -12.61 -2.39 5.72
N GLU A 217 -12.43 -3.43 4.89
CA GLU A 217 -11.90 -4.72 5.32
C GLU A 217 -10.43 -4.64 5.69
N ALA A 218 -9.63 -3.87 4.94
CA ALA A 218 -8.24 -3.58 5.28
C ALA A 218 -8.16 -2.85 6.64
N TRP A 219 -9.03 -1.87 6.87
CA TRP A 219 -9.07 -1.13 8.13
C TRP A 219 -9.48 -2.01 9.32
N VAL A 220 -10.51 -2.84 9.16
CA VAL A 220 -10.93 -3.81 10.20
C VAL A 220 -9.79 -4.77 10.51
N THR A 221 -9.13 -5.31 9.50
CA THR A 221 -8.02 -6.25 9.67
C THR A 221 -6.84 -5.58 10.36
N TYR A 222 -6.47 -4.36 9.97
CA TYR A 222 -5.41 -3.59 10.62
C TYR A 222 -5.70 -3.38 12.11
N ARG A 223 -6.91 -2.92 12.45
CA ARG A 223 -7.32 -2.74 13.86
C ARG A 223 -7.30 -4.04 14.65
N ASN A 224 -7.72 -5.16 14.03
CA ASN A 224 -7.67 -6.46 14.69
C ASN A 224 -6.24 -6.89 15.00
N VAL A 225 -5.29 -6.63 14.09
CA VAL A 225 -3.87 -6.88 14.34
C VAL A 225 -3.35 -6.03 15.49
N ARG A 226 -3.66 -4.72 15.51
CA ARG A 226 -3.29 -3.84 16.64
C ARG A 226 -3.91 -4.29 17.96
N GLY A 227 -5.15 -4.76 17.93
CA GLY A 227 -5.83 -5.34 19.11
C GLY A 227 -5.12 -6.58 19.63
N GLN A 228 -4.69 -7.49 18.75
CA GLN A 228 -3.92 -8.68 19.16
C GLN A 228 -2.55 -8.31 19.74
N GLN A 229 -1.84 -7.34 19.15
CA GLN A 229 -0.58 -6.84 19.69
C GLN A 229 -0.75 -6.22 21.07
N LEU A 230 -1.86 -5.50 21.30
CA LEU A 230 -2.20 -4.93 22.59
C LEU A 230 -2.54 -6.02 23.62
N GLU A 231 -3.28 -7.05 23.23
CA GLU A 231 -3.58 -8.21 24.09
C GLU A 231 -2.30 -8.97 24.48
N GLU A 232 -1.38 -9.19 23.54
CA GLU A 232 -0.08 -9.80 23.80
C GLU A 232 0.79 -8.93 24.72
N LEU A 233 0.74 -7.61 24.57
CA LEU A 233 1.42 -6.67 25.47
C LEU A 233 0.89 -6.79 26.91
N PHE A 234 -0.44 -6.83 27.08
CA PHE A 234 -1.03 -7.01 28.41
C PHE A 234 -0.68 -8.38 29.00
N ASN A 235 -0.82 -9.46 28.22
CA ASN A 235 -0.53 -10.82 28.69
C ASN A 235 0.96 -11.05 29.01
N SER A 236 1.86 -10.30 28.39
CA SER A 236 3.31 -10.43 28.62
C SER A 236 3.84 -9.62 29.81
N LEU A 237 3.19 -8.50 30.14
CA LEU A 237 3.66 -7.58 31.19
C LEU A 237 2.78 -7.56 32.44
N LEU A 238 1.48 -7.86 32.32
CA LEU A 238 0.55 -7.83 33.44
C LEU A 238 0.28 -9.27 33.93
N PRO A 239 0.16 -9.46 35.25
CA PRO A 239 -0.22 -10.76 35.80
C PRO A 239 -1.66 -11.11 35.41
N ASP A 240 -1.91 -12.40 35.22
CA ASP A 240 -3.26 -12.92 35.04
C ASP A 240 -4.16 -12.52 36.23
N ASN A 241 -5.43 -12.26 35.94
CA ASN A 241 -6.43 -11.85 36.94
C ASN A 241 -6.56 -12.84 38.12
N ASP A 242 -6.19 -14.11 37.92
CA ASP A 242 -6.29 -15.19 38.92
C ASP A 242 -4.96 -15.48 39.66
N SER A 243 -3.95 -14.61 39.51
CA SER A 243 -2.64 -14.81 40.15
C SER A 243 -2.71 -14.55 41.66
N GLU A 244 -2.56 -15.61 42.47
CA GLU A 244 -2.61 -15.51 43.94
C GLU A 244 -1.39 -14.80 44.57
N ASN A 245 -0.31 -14.55 43.81
CA ASN A 245 0.95 -13.98 44.33
C ASN A 245 1.46 -12.81 43.46
N VAL A 246 0.71 -11.71 43.37
CA VAL A 246 1.13 -10.51 42.64
C VAL A 246 2.20 -9.73 43.40
N ASN A 247 3.37 -9.57 42.79
CA ASN A 247 4.39 -8.64 43.26
C ASN A 247 4.00 -7.20 42.88
N TYR A 248 3.42 -6.46 43.82
CA TYR A 248 2.91 -5.10 43.59
C TYR A 248 3.96 -4.11 43.05
N LYS A 249 5.24 -4.26 43.43
CA LYS A 249 6.29 -3.37 42.94
C LYS A 249 6.56 -3.60 41.45
N GLU A 250 6.65 -4.86 41.06
CA GLU A 250 6.84 -5.28 39.67
C GLU A 250 5.62 -4.95 38.83
N PHE A 251 4.41 -5.17 39.37
CA PHE A 251 3.16 -4.75 38.74
C PHE A 251 3.13 -3.25 38.41
N CYS A 252 3.47 -2.37 39.37
CA CYS A 252 3.50 -0.93 39.11
C CYS A 252 4.51 -0.55 38.02
N CYS A 253 5.71 -1.13 38.04
CA CYS A 253 6.72 -0.91 36.99
C CYS A 253 6.22 -1.40 35.62
N ASN A 254 5.56 -2.55 35.58
CA ASN A 254 5.03 -3.11 34.34
C ASN A 254 3.84 -2.29 33.82
N CYS A 255 3.01 -1.72 34.69
CA CYS A 255 1.96 -0.77 34.27
C CYS A 255 2.54 0.48 33.60
N GLU A 256 3.63 1.03 34.13
CA GLU A 256 4.33 2.17 33.51
C GLU A 256 4.86 1.78 32.12
N ALA A 257 5.53 0.63 32.02
CA ALA A 257 6.00 0.12 30.73
C ALA A 257 4.86 -0.13 29.72
N VAL A 258 3.71 -0.64 30.17
CA VAL A 258 2.52 -0.82 29.32
C VAL A 258 1.99 0.53 28.82
N VAL A 259 1.89 1.54 29.69
CA VAL A 259 1.44 2.89 29.30
C VAL A 259 2.37 3.49 28.25
N ASP A 260 3.68 3.38 28.43
CA ASP A 260 4.67 3.87 27.47
C ASP A 260 4.53 3.16 26.11
N ARG A 261 4.38 1.83 26.11
CA ARG A 261 4.19 1.05 24.87
C ARG A 261 2.86 1.36 24.18
N ILE A 262 1.79 1.62 24.94
CA ILE A 262 0.51 2.06 24.35
C ILE A 262 0.67 3.45 23.71
N ALA A 263 1.41 4.37 24.34
CA ALA A 263 1.68 5.68 23.78
C ALA A 263 2.47 5.58 22.45
N GLU A 264 3.51 4.74 22.41
CA GLU A 264 4.25 4.44 21.17
C GLU A 264 3.33 3.85 20.09
N MET A 265 2.46 2.90 20.46
CA MET A 265 1.51 2.30 19.54
C MET A 265 0.55 3.34 18.94
N ILE A 266 0.06 4.28 19.75
CA ILE A 266 -0.81 5.38 19.30
C ILE A 266 -0.06 6.30 18.34
N GLU A 267 1.20 6.61 18.61
CA GLU A 267 2.04 7.46 17.74
C GLU A 267 2.31 6.79 16.38
N GLU A 268 2.60 5.48 16.37
CA GLU A 268 2.70 4.67 15.15
C GLU A 268 1.42 4.75 14.33
N ASP A 269 0.28 4.45 14.97
CA ASP A 269 -1.01 4.39 14.32
C ASP A 269 -1.39 5.76 13.77
N PHE A 270 -1.16 6.83 14.52
CA PHE A 270 -1.36 8.19 14.05
C PHE A 270 -0.52 8.51 12.81
N THR A 271 0.77 8.13 12.82
CA THR A 271 1.66 8.35 11.68
C THR A 271 1.18 7.61 10.44
N VAL A 272 0.83 6.32 10.59
CA VAL A 272 0.27 5.50 9.50
C VAL A 272 -0.99 6.14 8.93
N LEU A 273 -1.91 6.57 9.80
CA LEU A 273 -3.16 7.22 9.40
C LEU A 273 -2.94 8.53 8.64
N CYS A 274 -1.97 9.34 9.08
CA CYS A 274 -1.64 10.63 8.46
C CYS A 274 -1.05 10.51 7.05
N THR A 275 -0.51 9.35 6.66
CA THR A 275 -0.05 9.13 5.28
C THR A 275 -1.18 9.08 4.26
N GLY A 276 -2.44 9.00 4.70
CA GLY A 276 -3.58 8.80 3.79
C GLY A 276 -3.66 7.38 3.23
N VAL A 277 -2.92 6.43 3.83
CA VAL A 277 -3.03 5.00 3.48
C VAL A 277 -4.44 4.46 3.67
N PHE A 278 -5.36 5.18 4.30
CA PHE A 278 -6.79 4.88 4.22
C PHE A 278 -7.52 6.12 3.69
N LYS A 279 -8.13 6.04 2.50
CA LYS A 279 -8.70 7.20 1.78
C LYS A 279 -9.93 7.83 2.46
N LYS A 280 -10.53 7.15 3.44
CA LYS A 280 -11.67 7.64 4.24
C LYS A 280 -11.69 6.96 5.62
N ILE A 281 -11.01 7.56 6.60
CA ILE A 281 -11.32 7.34 8.03
C ILE A 281 -12.08 8.58 8.52
N GLY A 282 -13.07 8.98 7.72
CA GLY A 282 -13.99 10.08 7.99
C GLY A 282 -15.40 9.54 7.82
N GLY A 283 -15.80 8.65 8.73
CA GLY A 283 -17.18 8.24 8.89
C GLY A 283 -17.82 9.11 9.95
N ASN A 284 -18.82 9.89 9.53
CA ASN A 284 -19.98 10.37 10.30
C ASN A 284 -19.88 10.20 11.83
N PHE A 285 -19.62 11.31 12.51
CA PHE A 285 -20.31 11.56 13.78
C PHE A 285 -21.79 11.83 13.50
#